data_AF-A0A9D4FHY2-F1
#
_entry.id   AF-A0A9D4FHY2-F1
#
_cell.length_a   1.000
_cell.length_b   1.000
_cell.length_c   1.000
_cell.angle_alpha   90.00
_cell.angle_beta   90.00
_cell.angle_gamma   90.00
#
_symmetry.space_group_name_H-M   'P 1'
#
loop_
_entity.id
_entity.type
_entity.pdbx_description
1 polymer ?
#
loop_
_entity_poly.entity_id
_entity_poly.type
_entity_poly.pdbx_seq_one_letter_code
_entity_poly.pdbx_strand_id
1 'polypeptide(L)'
;MMMLMKMLMTMMMMMMMIVPIFHVGTIVVFIMILLTVDGGWTSWTTWSGCDVTCGTGHVTRGRNCSNPVPKYGGSDCSGTHNETKSCTLNPCPGKVMMSYILNKHIIVRIRIAIDVTDTYCLL
;
A
#
# COMPACT_ATOMS: atom_id res chain seq x y z
N MET A 1 17.33 2.21 -20.36
CA MET A 1 16.57 2.38 -21.62
C MET A 1 15.25 3.14 -21.40
N MET A 2 14.43 2.82 -20.39
CA MET A 2 13.16 3.52 -20.09
C MET A 2 13.31 5.00 -19.67
N MET A 3 14.37 5.38 -18.95
CA MET A 3 14.62 6.78 -18.56
C MET A 3 14.99 7.69 -19.76
N LEU A 4 15.75 7.17 -20.72
CA LEU A 4 16.12 7.92 -21.92
C LEU A 4 14.91 8.13 -22.86
N MET A 5 14.04 7.11 -22.98
CA MET A 5 12.76 7.25 -23.70
C MET A 5 11.81 8.22 -23.01
N LYS A 6 11.76 8.25 -21.67
CA LYS A 6 10.99 9.26 -20.92
C LYS A 6 11.52 10.67 -21.19
N MET A 7 12.85 10.87 -21.17
CA MET A 7 13.48 12.16 -21.50
C MET A 7 13.19 12.59 -22.95
N LEU A 8 13.36 11.70 -23.92
CA LEU A 8 13.06 11.95 -25.33
C LEU A 8 11.57 12.26 -25.55
N MET A 9 10.66 11.51 -24.93
CA MET A 9 9.21 11.77 -25.03
C MET A 9 8.81 13.06 -24.32
N THR A 10 9.41 13.42 -23.17
CA THR A 10 9.20 14.73 -22.53
C THR A 10 9.71 15.87 -23.40
N MET A 11 10.88 15.71 -24.04
CA MET A 11 11.43 16.73 -24.94
C MET A 11 10.60 16.90 -26.22
N MET A 12 10.08 15.80 -26.79
CA MET A 12 9.19 15.83 -27.95
C MET A 12 7.81 16.42 -27.62
N MET A 13 7.24 16.12 -26.44
CA MET A 13 5.96 16.68 -25.99
C MET A 13 6.04 18.19 -25.67
N MET A 14 7.22 18.70 -25.29
CA MET A 14 7.47 20.13 -25.06
C MET A 14 7.40 20.97 -26.35
N MET A 15 7.63 20.36 -27.53
CA MET A 15 7.56 21.05 -28.83
C MET A 15 6.14 21.22 -29.38
N MET A 16 5.12 20.52 -28.84
CA MET A 16 3.76 20.51 -29.41
C MET A 16 2.81 21.58 -28.82
N MET A 17 3.24 22.38 -27.84
CA MET A 17 2.41 23.37 -27.11
C MET A 17 2.55 24.80 -27.65
N ILE A 18 2.98 24.94 -28.90
CA ILE A 18 3.08 26.21 -29.61
C ILE A 18 1.70 26.53 -30.21
N VAL A 19 0.90 27.43 -29.60
CA VAL A 19 0.32 28.68 -30.18
C VAL A 19 -0.53 29.43 -29.12
N PRO A 20 -0.43 30.76 -28.97
CA PRO A 20 -0.91 31.71 -29.98
C PRO A 20 0.24 32.60 -30.50
N ILE A 21 0.33 32.74 -31.82
CA ILE A 21 1.28 33.61 -32.50
C ILE A 21 0.78 35.04 -32.25
N PHE A 22 1.35 35.72 -31.26
CA PHE A 22 1.13 37.15 -31.13
C PHE A 22 2.04 37.85 -32.14
N HIS A 23 1.48 38.19 -33.29
CA HIS A 23 2.16 38.99 -34.30
C HIS A 23 2.39 40.41 -33.78
N VAL A 24 3.63 40.74 -33.44
CA VAL A 24 4.10 42.13 -33.39
C VAL A 24 5.01 42.34 -34.59
N GLY A 25 4.42 42.61 -35.76
CA GLY A 25 5.14 42.75 -37.03
C GLY A 25 5.60 41.42 -37.65
N THR A 26 6.82 41.38 -38.19
CA THR A 26 7.43 40.22 -38.88
C THR A 26 8.05 39.18 -37.94
N ILE A 27 8.11 39.48 -36.64
CA ILE A 27 8.75 38.64 -35.63
C ILE A 27 7.72 37.64 -35.08
N VAL A 28 7.96 36.35 -35.34
CA VAL A 28 7.16 35.25 -34.77
C VAL A 28 7.71 34.93 -33.38
N VAL A 29 7.02 35.39 -32.33
CA VAL A 29 7.37 35.05 -30.94
C VAL A 29 6.73 33.71 -30.59
N PHE A 30 7.53 32.66 -30.56
CA PHE A 30 7.13 31.34 -30.06
C PHE A 30 7.13 31.35 -28.53
N ILE A 31 6.00 31.68 -27.91
CA ILE A 31 5.85 31.56 -26.46
C ILE A 31 5.84 30.06 -26.10
N MET A 32 6.95 29.55 -25.58
CA MET A 32 7.07 28.20 -25.02
C MET A 32 6.39 28.17 -23.66
N ILE A 33 5.11 27.82 -23.61
CA ILE A 33 4.39 27.64 -22.34
C ILE A 33 4.67 26.23 -21.81
N LEU A 34 5.42 26.14 -20.71
CA LEU A 34 5.64 24.89 -19.99
C LEU A 34 4.46 24.63 -19.06
N LEU A 35 3.61 23.66 -19.39
CA LEU A 35 2.59 23.15 -18.47
C LEU A 35 3.07 21.84 -17.87
N THR A 36 3.27 21.82 -16.55
CA THR A 36 3.48 20.60 -15.78
C THR A 36 2.14 20.11 -15.24
N VAL A 37 1.99 18.80 -15.09
CA VAL A 37 0.86 18.21 -14.35
C VAL A 37 1.46 17.39 -13.22
N ASP A 38 1.29 17.85 -11.99
CA ASP A 38 1.73 17.12 -10.82
C ASP A 38 0.81 15.93 -10.55
N GLY A 39 1.38 14.85 -10.02
CA GLY A 39 0.70 13.62 -9.68
C GLY A 39 -0.24 13.82 -8.49
N GLY A 40 -1.46 13.31 -8.63
CA GLY A 40 -2.45 13.31 -7.55
C GLY A 40 -2.85 11.91 -7.12
N TRP A 41 -3.06 11.74 -5.83
CA TRP A 41 -3.53 10.47 -5.25
C TRP A 41 -4.97 10.17 -5.67
N THR A 42 -5.25 8.92 -6.02
CA THR A 42 -6.61 8.39 -6.04
C THR A 42 -7.16 8.32 -4.61
N SER A 43 -8.48 8.21 -4.48
CA SER A 43 -9.08 7.76 -3.24
C SER A 43 -8.48 6.42 -2.79
N TRP A 44 -8.39 6.25 -1.48
CA TRP A 44 -8.02 4.98 -0.88
C TRP A 44 -9.00 3.88 -1.25
N THR A 45 -8.49 2.67 -1.47
CA THR A 45 -9.34 1.47 -1.52
C THR A 45 -9.98 1.20 -0.15
N THR A 46 -11.00 0.37 -0.14
CA THR A 46 -11.49 -0.23 1.11
C THR A 46 -10.35 -1.02 1.78
N TRP A 47 -10.41 -1.10 3.11
CA TRP A 47 -9.52 -1.98 3.87
C TRP A 47 -9.73 -3.43 3.46
N SER A 48 -8.65 -4.20 3.43
CA SER A 48 -8.70 -5.66 3.32
C SER A 48 -9.35 -6.26 4.57
N GLY A 49 -9.72 -7.53 4.50
CA GLY A 49 -9.96 -8.34 5.70
C GLY A 49 -8.70 -8.44 6.56
N CYS A 50 -8.89 -8.81 7.83
CA CYS A 50 -7.79 -9.15 8.74
C CYS A 50 -7.06 -10.38 8.18
N ASP A 51 -5.74 -10.35 8.13
CA ASP A 51 -4.90 -11.44 7.62
C ASP A 51 -4.94 -12.70 8.52
N VAL A 52 -5.40 -12.56 9.77
CA VAL A 52 -5.65 -13.65 10.71
C VAL A 52 -7.15 -13.89 10.92
N THR A 53 -7.49 -15.09 11.37
CA THR A 53 -8.86 -15.46 11.77
C THR A 53 -9.10 -15.34 13.28
N CYS A 54 -8.03 -15.24 14.07
CA CYS A 54 -8.05 -15.05 15.52
C CYS A 54 -6.81 -14.28 15.98
N GLY A 55 -6.87 -13.67 17.16
CA GLY A 55 -5.78 -12.90 17.74
C GLY A 55 -5.53 -11.57 17.03
N THR A 56 -4.28 -11.11 17.05
CA THR A 56 -3.87 -9.85 16.44
C THR A 56 -3.29 -10.09 15.05
N GLY A 57 -3.78 -9.34 14.07
CA GLY A 57 -3.26 -9.34 12.71
C GLY A 57 -3.23 -7.94 12.12
N HIS A 58 -3.24 -7.87 10.78
CA HIS A 58 -3.15 -6.65 10.02
C HIS A 58 -4.22 -6.55 8.91
N VAL A 59 -4.64 -5.31 8.65
CA VAL A 59 -5.43 -4.91 7.49
C VAL A 59 -4.62 -3.94 6.63
N THR A 60 -4.83 -3.98 5.33
CA THR A 60 -4.11 -3.15 4.36
C THR A 60 -5.08 -2.43 3.43
N ARG A 61 -4.67 -1.27 2.93
CA ARG A 61 -5.35 -0.56 1.82
C ARG A 61 -4.34 0.11 0.92
N GLY A 62 -4.72 0.36 -0.33
CA GLY A 62 -3.88 0.96 -1.35
C GLY A 62 -4.48 2.23 -1.95
N ARG A 63 -3.62 3.00 -2.63
CA ARG A 63 -3.99 4.12 -3.52
C ARG A 63 -2.93 4.26 -4.61
N ASN A 64 -3.30 4.89 -5.73
CA ASN A 64 -2.42 5.10 -6.87
C ASN A 64 -2.18 6.59 -7.13
N CYS A 65 -1.02 6.91 -7.70
CA CYS A 65 -0.72 8.26 -8.17
C CYS A 65 -1.18 8.44 -9.61
N SER A 66 -2.50 8.55 -9.80
CA SER A 66 -3.10 8.60 -11.13
C SER A 66 -4.28 9.55 -11.26
N ASN A 67 -4.50 10.42 -10.27
CA ASN A 67 -5.61 11.35 -10.23
C ASN A 67 -5.15 12.78 -9.89
N PRO A 68 -4.43 13.47 -10.81
CA PRO A 68 -4.06 13.02 -12.17
C PRO A 68 -2.71 12.28 -12.22
N VAL A 69 -2.41 11.64 -13.36
CA VAL A 69 -1.08 11.05 -13.61
C VAL A 69 -0.06 12.17 -13.87
N PRO A 70 1.13 12.15 -13.25
CA PRO A 70 2.14 13.19 -13.49
C PRO A 70 2.60 13.21 -14.95
N LYS A 71 2.66 14.40 -15.54
CA LYS A 71 3.05 14.62 -16.95
C LYS A 71 3.94 15.85 -17.11
N TYR A 72 4.68 15.87 -18.21
CA TYR A 72 5.51 17.00 -18.64
C TYR A 72 6.54 17.46 -17.59
N GLY A 73 7.07 16.52 -16.79
CA GLY A 73 8.01 16.83 -15.71
C GLY A 73 7.35 17.30 -14.41
N GLY A 74 6.02 17.17 -14.27
CA GLY A 74 5.34 17.34 -12.99
C GLY A 74 5.78 16.31 -11.95
N SER A 75 5.66 16.70 -10.68
CA SER A 75 6.13 15.95 -9.53
C SER A 75 5.31 14.69 -9.29
N ASP A 76 5.94 13.63 -8.80
CA ASP A 76 5.22 12.42 -8.37
C ASP A 76 4.53 12.64 -7.01
N CYS A 77 3.58 11.77 -6.67
CA CYS A 77 2.85 11.88 -5.42
C CYS A 77 3.76 11.64 -4.21
N SER A 78 3.70 12.53 -3.23
CA SER A 78 4.43 12.37 -1.97
C SER A 78 3.66 11.45 -1.00
N GLY A 79 4.36 10.46 -0.43
CA GLY A 79 3.84 9.52 0.57
C GLY A 79 3.81 8.06 0.11
N THR A 80 3.19 7.19 0.90
CA THR A 80 3.12 5.75 0.60
C THR A 80 1.91 5.40 -0.26
N HIS A 81 2.09 4.39 -1.12
CA HIS A 81 1.02 3.75 -1.89
C HIS A 81 0.09 2.90 -1.04
N ASN A 82 0.64 2.28 0.00
CA ASN A 82 -0.08 1.36 0.87
C ASN A 82 -0.05 1.85 2.31
N GLU A 83 -1.10 1.50 3.05
CA GLU A 83 -1.22 1.73 4.48
C GLU A 83 -1.62 0.43 5.16
N THR A 84 -0.99 0.15 6.29
CA THR A 84 -1.22 -1.05 7.10
C THR A 84 -1.63 -0.64 8.51
N LYS A 85 -2.63 -1.33 9.08
CA LYS A 85 -3.08 -1.13 10.47
C LYS A 85 -3.29 -2.47 11.16
N SER A 86 -3.17 -2.49 12.48
CA SER A 86 -3.50 -3.67 13.29
C SER A 86 -5.00 -3.88 13.39
N CYS A 87 -5.44 -5.14 13.31
CA CYS A 87 -6.77 -5.61 13.65
C CYS A 87 -6.67 -6.59 14.82
N THR A 88 -7.65 -6.55 15.72
CA THR A 88 -7.74 -7.47 16.85
C THR A 88 -9.05 -8.24 16.74
N LEU A 89 -8.93 -9.55 16.63
CA LEU A 89 -10.05 -10.50 16.62
C LEU A 89 -10.11 -11.24 17.96
N ASN A 90 -11.05 -12.17 18.07
CA ASN A 90 -11.17 -13.05 19.22
C ASN A 90 -9.85 -13.80 19.46
N PRO A 91 -9.42 -14.00 20.72
CA PRO A 91 -8.20 -14.73 21.03
C PRO A 91 -8.17 -16.10 20.35
N CYS A 92 -7.00 -16.52 19.88
CA CYS A 92 -6.85 -17.85 19.32
C CYS A 92 -7.05 -18.92 20.40
N PRO A 93 -7.70 -20.04 20.07
CA PRO A 93 -7.73 -21.20 20.96
C PRO A 93 -6.29 -21.64 21.21
N GLY A 94 -5.86 -21.56 22.47
CA GLY A 94 -4.50 -21.90 22.88
C GLY A 94 -4.38 -23.37 23.28
N LYS A 95 -3.15 -23.91 23.26
CA LYS A 95 -2.83 -25.18 23.91
C LYS A 95 -2.84 -24.98 25.42
N VAL A 96 -3.73 -25.66 26.13
CA VAL A 96 -3.74 -25.60 27.60
C VAL A 96 -2.70 -26.60 28.12
N MET A 97 -1.70 -26.10 28.84
CA MET A 97 -0.68 -26.93 29.49
C MET A 97 -1.10 -27.18 30.93
N MET A 98 -1.75 -28.31 31.18
CA MET A 98 -2.09 -28.73 32.55
C MET A 98 -0.93 -29.51 33.17
N SER A 99 -0.41 -29.03 34.30
CA SER A 99 0.54 -29.77 35.14
C SER A 99 -0.21 -30.39 36.33
N TYR A 100 -0.22 -31.72 36.41
CA TYR A 100 -0.84 -32.44 37.53
C TYR A 100 0.23 -32.87 38.55
N ILE A 101 -0.01 -32.60 39.84
CA ILE A 101 0.79 -33.11 40.95
C ILE A 101 0.11 -34.39 41.44
N LEU A 102 0.62 -35.56 41.03
CA LEU A 102 0.01 -36.86 41.36
C LEU A 102 0.31 -37.35 42.78
N ASN A 103 1.31 -36.79 43.48
CA ASN A 103 1.58 -37.13 44.88
C ASN A 103 2.45 -36.08 45.61
N LYS A 104 2.19 -35.83 46.90
CA LYS A 104 2.96 -34.88 47.74
C LYS A 104 4.44 -35.28 47.95
N HIS A 105 4.82 -36.51 47.58
CA HIS A 105 6.17 -37.07 47.77
C HIS A 105 6.92 -37.42 46.48
N ILE A 106 6.30 -37.34 45.28
CA ILE A 106 6.95 -37.62 43.99
C ILE A 106 6.43 -36.64 42.93
N ILE A 107 7.28 -35.69 42.52
CA ILE A 107 6.98 -34.74 41.43
C ILE A 107 7.33 -35.41 40.09
N VAL A 108 6.36 -36.04 39.42
CA VAL A 108 6.52 -36.42 38.01
C VAL A 108 6.07 -35.23 37.15
N ARG A 109 7.00 -34.54 36.47
CA ARG A 109 6.66 -33.46 35.53
C ARG A 109 6.10 -34.05 34.22
N ILE A 110 4.88 -34.57 34.24
CA ILE A 110 4.19 -35.00 33.01
C ILE A 110 3.68 -33.73 32.31
N ARG A 111 4.18 -33.46 31.10
CA ARG A 111 3.64 -32.41 30.23
C ARG A 111 2.53 -33.01 29.36
N ILE A 112 1.27 -32.85 29.77
CA ILE A 112 0.12 -33.20 28.91
C ILE A 112 -0.26 -31.94 28.14
N ALA A 113 -0.18 -31.99 26.82
CA ALA A 113 -0.70 -30.94 25.94
C ALA A 113 -2.11 -31.33 25.53
N ILE A 114 -3.12 -30.55 25.93
CA ILE A 114 -4.47 -30.66 25.40
C ILE A 114 -4.58 -29.57 24.34
N ASP A 115 -4.65 -29.97 23.07
CA ASP A 115 -4.88 -29.04 21.97
C ASP A 115 -6.37 -28.73 21.92
N VAL A 116 -6.75 -27.53 22.37
CA VAL A 116 -8.17 -27.15 22.38
C VAL A 116 -8.67 -26.87 20.96
N THR A 117 -7.78 -26.82 19.96
CA THR A 117 -8.12 -26.68 18.54
C THR A 117 -8.91 -27.84 17.96
N ASP A 118 -8.76 -29.06 18.52
CA ASP A 118 -9.45 -30.26 18.01
C ASP A 118 -10.96 -30.23 18.29
N THR A 119 -11.41 -29.49 19.31
CA THR A 119 -12.82 -29.35 19.67
C THR A 119 -13.57 -28.25 18.91
N TYR A 120 -12.88 -27.33 18.25
CA TYR A 120 -13.50 -26.15 17.60
C TYR A 120 -13.36 -26.13 16.08
N CYS A 121 -12.71 -27.13 15.47
CA CYS A 121 -12.68 -27.32 14.01
C CYS A 121 -13.73 -28.31 13.49
N LEU A 122 -14.67 -28.76 14.33
CA LEU A 122 -15.76 -29.69 13.95
C LEU A 122 -17.17 -29.08 14.05
N LEU A 123 -17.31 -27.76 14.09
CA LEU A 123 -18.59 -27.05 13.95
C LEU A 123 -18.51 -25.99 12.85
#